data_AF-A0A7R9UT21-F1
#
_entry.id   AF-A0A7R9UT21-F1
#
_cell.length_a   1.000
_cell.length_b   1.000
_cell.length_c   1.000
_cell.angle_alpha   90.00
_cell.angle_beta   90.00
_cell.angle_gamma   90.00
#
_symmetry.space_group_name_H-M   'P 1'
#
loop_
_entity.id
_entity.type
_entity.pdbx_description
1 polymer ?
#
loop_
_entity_poly.entity_id
_entity_poly.type
_entity_poly.pdbx_seq_one_letter_code
_entity_poly.pdbx_strand_id
1 'polypeptide(L)'
;MSTMGENVSALPVEVEFGGRLRFMSIWTTDATHWADRNVRGVESVFFHHPNASLTIYSNKLPASAVGAIASLGFDVRVLPYNLTQLLHGTPAAPWLGKLSRWEQGPYFYTHVTDVIRLALLF
;
A
#
# COMPACT_ATOMS: atom_id res chain seq x y z
N MET A 1 46.80 22.99 -8.53
CA MET A 1 45.50 23.62 -8.83
C MET A 1 44.44 22.56 -8.67
N SER A 2 43.65 22.69 -7.59
CA SER A 2 42.75 21.69 -7.02
C SER A 2 41.46 21.59 -7.84
N THR A 3 41.05 20.37 -8.18
CA THR A 3 39.72 20.06 -8.71
C THR A 3 38.70 20.13 -7.58
N MET A 4 37.69 21.00 -7.72
CA MET A 4 36.56 21.11 -6.80
C MET A 4 35.75 19.81 -6.82
N GLY A 5 35.80 19.08 -5.70
CA GLY A 5 34.89 17.98 -5.43
C GLY A 5 33.51 18.53 -5.08
N GLU A 6 32.49 18.09 -5.80
CA GLU A 6 31.09 18.34 -5.45
C GLU A 6 30.79 17.69 -4.09
N ASN A 7 30.45 18.56 -3.14
CA ASN A 7 30.01 18.18 -1.81
C ASN A 7 28.56 17.70 -1.91
N VAL A 8 28.36 16.41 -2.19
CA VAL A 8 27.06 15.76 -2.00
C VAL A 8 26.81 15.66 -0.49
N SER A 9 26.24 16.74 0.05
CA SER A 9 25.54 16.76 1.32
C SER A 9 24.41 15.72 1.26
N ALA A 10 24.73 14.48 1.61
CA ALA A 10 23.75 13.50 2.03
C ALA A 10 23.02 14.12 3.23
N LEU A 11 21.80 14.57 3.00
CA LEU A 11 20.92 15.00 4.09
C LEU A 11 20.83 13.84 5.08
N PRO A 12 21.08 14.05 6.38
CA PRO A 12 20.76 13.04 7.37
C PRO A 12 19.24 13.00 7.43
N VAL A 13 18.63 12.05 6.72
CA VAL A 13 17.26 11.65 7.03
C VAL A 13 17.36 10.86 8.32
N GLU A 14 17.48 11.55 9.45
CA GLU A 14 17.05 11.01 10.72
C GLU A 14 15.54 10.79 10.59
N VAL A 15 15.16 9.60 10.14
CA VAL A 15 13.79 9.12 10.28
C VAL A 15 13.59 8.91 11.79
N GLU A 16 13.00 9.90 12.46
CA GLU A 16 12.47 9.70 13.80
C GLU A 16 11.43 8.56 13.73
N PHE A 17 11.78 7.38 14.24
CA PHE A 17 10.82 6.30 14.49
C PHE A 17 9.96 6.57 15.75
N GLY A 18 9.63 7.84 16.02
CA GLY A 18 8.74 8.27 17.10
C GLY A 18 7.25 8.22 16.72
N GLY A 19 6.89 7.54 15.64
CA GLY A 19 5.56 7.52 15.05
C GLY A 19 4.87 6.15 15.14
N ARG A 20 3.55 6.16 15.34
CA ARG A 20 2.64 5.03 15.16
C ARG A 20 3.04 4.17 13.93
N LEU A 21 3.17 2.86 14.11
CA LEU A 21 3.45 1.93 13.00
C LEU A 21 2.34 2.02 11.95
N ARG A 22 2.73 2.16 10.68
CA ARG A 22 1.81 2.27 9.55
C ARG A 22 1.91 1.05 8.67
N PHE A 23 0.85 0.24 8.67
CA PHE A 23 0.71 -0.91 7.79
C PHE A 23 -0.10 -0.52 6.56
N MET A 24 0.25 -1.14 5.44
CA MET A 24 -0.52 -1.10 4.22
C MET A 24 -0.84 -2.52 3.77
N SER A 25 -2.05 -2.70 3.25
CA SER A 25 -2.47 -3.92 2.57
C SER A 25 -3.13 -3.55 1.26
N ILE A 26 -3.15 -4.46 0.30
CA ILE A 26 -3.72 -4.25 -1.03
C ILE A 26 -4.68 -5.39 -1.28
N TRP A 27 -5.93 -5.04 -1.63
CA TRP A 27 -6.97 -6.01 -1.95
C TRP A 27 -7.55 -5.70 -3.33
N THR A 28 -7.32 -6.60 -4.29
CA THR A 28 -7.66 -6.39 -5.70
C THR A 28 -8.85 -7.22 -6.18
N THR A 29 -9.27 -8.22 -5.40
CA THR A 29 -10.38 -9.11 -5.74
C THR A 29 -11.71 -8.59 -5.19
N ASP A 30 -12.80 -9.21 -5.63
CA ASP A 30 -14.14 -8.87 -5.17
C ASP A 30 -14.34 -9.11 -3.67
N ALA A 31 -15.21 -8.30 -3.03
CA ALA A 31 -15.53 -8.41 -1.61
C ALA A 31 -16.14 -9.77 -1.21
N THR A 32 -16.77 -10.50 -2.14
CA THR A 32 -17.27 -11.87 -1.91
C THR A 32 -16.16 -12.87 -1.54
N HIS A 33 -14.91 -12.56 -1.85
CA HIS A 33 -13.74 -13.36 -1.45
C HIS A 33 -13.10 -12.91 -0.13
N TRP A 34 -13.62 -11.85 0.49
CA TRP A 34 -13.19 -11.38 1.80
C TRP A 34 -13.78 -12.28 2.89
N ALA A 35 -12.97 -13.21 3.38
CA ALA A 35 -13.38 -14.22 4.34
C ALA A 35 -12.76 -13.99 5.72
N ASP A 36 -13.19 -14.77 6.71
CA ASP A 36 -12.73 -14.67 8.09
C ASP A 36 -11.20 -14.69 8.22
N ARG A 37 -10.49 -15.49 7.40
CA ARG A 37 -9.01 -15.51 7.42
C ARG A 37 -8.40 -14.13 7.14
N ASN A 38 -9.03 -13.32 6.31
CA ASN A 38 -8.56 -11.98 5.96
C ASN A 38 -8.83 -11.00 7.11
N VAL A 39 -9.98 -11.12 7.76
CA VAL A 39 -10.30 -10.39 9.00
C VAL A 39 -9.30 -10.73 10.09
N ARG A 40 -8.97 -12.01 10.29
CA ARG A 40 -7.96 -12.48 11.25
C ARG A 40 -6.57 -11.91 10.95
N GLY A 41 -6.24 -11.73 9.67
CA GLY A 41 -5.01 -11.06 9.25
C GLY A 41 -4.98 -9.57 9.60
N VAL A 42 -6.13 -8.89 9.61
CA VAL A 42 -6.24 -7.51 10.10
C VAL A 42 -6.12 -7.47 11.62
N GLU A 43 -6.84 -8.35 12.32
CA GLU A 43 -6.81 -8.44 13.78
C GLU A 43 -5.41 -8.75 14.31
N SER A 44 -4.63 -9.58 13.62
CA SER A 44 -3.26 -9.91 14.05
C SER A 44 -2.34 -8.69 14.05
N VAL A 45 -2.51 -7.75 13.11
CA VAL A 45 -1.78 -6.47 13.11
C VAL A 45 -2.03 -5.72 14.42
N PHE A 46 -3.30 -5.60 14.83
CA PHE A 46 -3.68 -4.87 16.03
C PHE A 46 -3.44 -5.65 17.33
N PHE A 47 -3.43 -6.97 17.28
CA PHE A 47 -3.04 -7.80 18.40
C PHE A 47 -1.57 -7.56 18.79
N HIS A 48 -0.67 -7.50 17.80
CA HIS A 48 0.76 -7.25 18.05
C HIS A 48 1.09 -5.77 18.18
N HIS A 49 0.34 -4.90 17.50
CA HIS A 49 0.57 -3.46 17.48
C HIS A 49 -0.75 -2.70 17.68
N PRO A 50 -1.29 -2.63 18.91
CA PRO A 50 -2.61 -2.04 19.17
C PRO A 50 -2.74 -0.58 18.72
N ASN A 51 -1.63 0.15 18.79
CA ASN A 51 -1.57 1.55 18.40
C ASN A 51 -1.19 1.75 16.93
N ALA A 52 -1.08 0.70 16.10
CA ALA A 52 -0.75 0.84 14.67
C ALA A 52 -1.93 1.39 13.86
N SER A 53 -1.68 1.85 12.64
CA SER A 53 -2.71 2.16 11.64
C SER A 53 -2.62 1.18 10.48
N LEU A 54 -3.73 0.71 9.94
CA LEU A 54 -3.78 -0.12 8.74
C LEU A 54 -4.62 0.54 7.66
N THR A 55 -4.01 0.79 6.50
CA THR A 55 -4.73 1.22 5.29
C THR A 55 -4.79 0.06 4.30
N ILE A 56 -6.01 -0.36 3.94
CA ILE A 56 -6.25 -1.37 2.91
C ILE A 56 -6.61 -0.63 1.61
N TYR A 57 -5.74 -0.68 0.61
CA TYR A 57 -6.00 -0.11 -0.70
C TYR A 57 -6.84 -1.07 -1.53
N SER A 58 -8.07 -0.65 -1.87
CA SER A 58 -8.97 -1.46 -2.68
C SER A 58 -10.02 -0.64 -3.41
N ASN A 59 -10.29 -1.02 -4.66
CA ASN A 59 -11.41 -0.50 -5.46
C ASN A 59 -12.64 -1.43 -5.44
N LYS A 60 -12.56 -2.55 -4.72
CA LYS A 60 -13.58 -3.62 -4.73
C LYS A 60 -14.02 -4.03 -3.33
N LEU A 61 -13.24 -3.72 -2.30
CA LEU A 61 -13.60 -3.93 -0.90
C LEU A 61 -14.30 -2.67 -0.35
N PRO A 62 -15.50 -2.77 0.23
CA PRO A 62 -16.16 -1.63 0.85
C PRO A 62 -15.56 -1.32 2.23
N ALA A 63 -15.65 -0.07 2.68
CA ALA A 63 -15.19 0.33 4.01
C ALA A 63 -15.89 -0.43 5.16
N SER A 64 -17.13 -0.89 4.94
CA SER A 64 -17.86 -1.72 5.92
C SER A 64 -17.18 -3.07 6.21
N ALA A 65 -16.31 -3.56 5.32
CA ALA A 65 -15.59 -4.82 5.51
C ALA A 65 -14.66 -4.83 6.73
N VAL A 66 -14.24 -3.65 7.20
CA VAL A 66 -13.44 -3.46 8.43
C VAL A 66 -14.19 -2.68 9.51
N GLY A 67 -15.49 -2.41 9.30
CA GLY A 67 -16.28 -1.54 10.17
C GLY A 67 -16.36 -2.01 11.62
N ALA A 68 -16.49 -3.32 11.83
CA ALA A 68 -16.52 -3.91 13.17
C ALA A 68 -15.18 -3.74 13.92
N ILE A 69 -14.06 -3.78 13.22
CA ILE A 69 -12.73 -3.56 13.82
C ILE A 69 -12.53 -2.07 14.11
N ALA A 70 -12.91 -1.21 13.16
CA ALA A 70 -12.84 0.24 13.34
C ALA A 70 -13.72 0.74 14.51
N SER A 71 -14.92 0.16 14.70
CA SER A 71 -15.82 0.54 15.80
C SER A 71 -15.27 0.20 17.19
N LEU A 72 -14.24 -0.64 17.29
CA LEU A 72 -13.53 -0.94 18.53
C LEU A 72 -12.42 0.08 18.85
N GLY A 73 -12.23 1.09 17.99
CA GLY A 73 -11.23 2.15 18.18
C GLY A 73 -9.89 1.89 17.48
N PHE A 74 -9.74 0.80 16.73
CA PHE A 74 -8.56 0.56 15.90
C PHE A 74 -8.56 1.45 14.66
N ASP A 75 -7.40 1.97 14.28
CA ASP A 75 -7.24 2.76 13.06
C ASP A 75 -7.06 1.83 11.87
N VAL A 76 -8.19 1.40 11.31
CA VAL A 76 -8.24 0.63 10.08
C VAL A 76 -9.20 1.30 9.10
N ARG A 77 -8.78 1.40 7.85
CA ARG A 77 -9.59 1.99 6.79
C ARG A 77 -9.35 1.32 5.45
N VAL A 78 -10.38 1.35 4.61
CA VAL A 78 -10.27 0.97 3.20
C VAL A 78 -10.26 2.24 2.37
N LEU A 79 -9.25 2.41 1.52
CA LEU A 79 -9.13 3.55 0.60
C LEU A 79 -9.11 3.07 -0.85
N PRO A 80 -9.85 3.72 -1.75
CA PRO A 80 -9.70 3.47 -3.18
C PRO A 80 -8.32 3.94 -3.65
N TYR A 81 -7.84 3.34 -4.73
CA TYR A 81 -6.60 3.75 -5.39
C TYR A 81 -6.83 4.06 -6.86
N ASN A 82 -6.10 5.03 -7.37
CA ASN A 82 -6.03 5.33 -8.79
C ASN A 82 -4.65 4.95 -9.31
N LEU A 83 -4.57 3.93 -10.16
CA LEU A 83 -3.31 3.40 -10.64
C LEU A 83 -2.51 4.41 -11.47
N THR A 84 -3.21 5.29 -12.21
CA THR A 84 -2.56 6.36 -12.97
C THR A 84 -1.88 7.35 -12.05
N GLN A 85 -2.57 7.77 -10.98
CA GLN A 85 -2.01 8.69 -9.99
C GLN A 85 -0.87 8.06 -9.19
N LEU A 86 -1.03 6.80 -8.76
CA LEU A 86 0.00 6.09 -8.00
C LEU A 86 1.31 5.92 -8.79
N LEU A 87 1.22 5.63 -10.08
CA LEU A 87 2.42 5.38 -10.89
C LEU A 87 2.99 6.67 -11.50
N HIS A 88 2.27 7.79 -11.44
CA HIS A 88 2.72 9.07 -11.98
C HIS A 88 4.04 9.51 -11.34
N GLY A 89 5.05 9.81 -12.16
CA GLY A 89 6.37 10.23 -11.69
C GLY A 89 7.25 9.09 -11.14
N THR A 90 6.75 7.85 -11.09
CA THR A 90 7.54 6.68 -10.67
C THR A 90 8.24 6.03 -11.89
N PRO A 91 9.33 5.28 -11.69
CA PRO A 91 9.92 4.43 -12.74
C PRO A 91 8.95 3.40 -13.32
N ALA A 92 7.85 3.10 -12.61
CA ALA A 92 6.81 2.20 -13.06
C ALA A 92 5.74 2.87 -13.94
N ALA A 93 5.77 4.19 -14.16
CA ALA A 93 4.82 4.89 -15.03
C ALA A 93 4.67 4.23 -16.44
N PRO A 94 5.74 3.77 -17.13
CA PRO A 94 5.62 3.11 -18.43
C PRO A 94 4.84 1.79 -18.38
N TRP A 95 4.69 1.16 -17.21
CA TRP A 95 3.93 -0.08 -17.04
C TRP A 95 2.45 0.11 -17.39
N LEU A 96 1.88 1.30 -17.12
CA LEU A 96 0.50 1.66 -17.47
C LEU A 96 0.21 1.57 -18.97
N GLY A 97 1.18 1.89 -19.81
CA GLY A 97 1.00 1.89 -21.27
C GLY A 97 0.72 0.51 -21.86
N LYS A 98 0.88 -0.56 -21.06
CA LYS A 98 0.63 -1.96 -21.46
C LYS A 98 -0.46 -2.63 -20.60
N LEU A 99 -1.23 -1.85 -19.83
CA LEU A 99 -2.22 -2.37 -18.88
C LEU A 99 -3.21 -3.37 -19.51
N SER A 100 -3.77 -3.04 -20.67
CA SER A 100 -4.71 -3.90 -21.39
C SER A 100 -4.13 -5.26 -21.78
N ARG A 101 -2.81 -5.34 -22.00
CA ARG A 101 -2.09 -6.60 -22.23
C ARG A 101 -1.88 -7.35 -20.91
N TRP A 102 -1.56 -6.65 -19.83
CA TRP A 102 -1.32 -7.27 -18.52
C TRP A 102 -2.58 -7.89 -17.93
N GLU A 103 -3.73 -7.25 -18.11
CA GLU A 103 -5.04 -7.72 -17.65
C GLU A 103 -5.43 -9.10 -18.20
N GLN A 104 -4.87 -9.48 -19.35
CA GLN A 104 -5.12 -10.78 -19.98
C GLN A 104 -4.25 -11.90 -19.40
N GLY A 105 -3.24 -11.56 -18.59
CA GLY A 105 -2.30 -12.52 -18.04
C GLY A 105 -2.86 -13.25 -16.82
N PRO A 106 -2.53 -14.54 -16.62
CA PRO A 106 -3.02 -15.33 -15.49
C PRO A 106 -2.53 -14.80 -14.13
N TYR A 107 -1.45 -14.01 -14.12
CA TYR A 107 -0.83 -13.45 -12.91
C TYR A 107 -1.09 -11.95 -12.74
N PHE A 108 -2.04 -11.39 -13.48
CA PHE A 108 -2.35 -9.95 -13.45
C PHE A 108 -2.51 -9.43 -12.02
N TYR A 109 -3.33 -10.09 -11.20
CA TYR A 109 -3.62 -9.67 -9.83
C TYR A 109 -2.37 -9.61 -8.93
N THR A 110 -1.42 -10.52 -9.14
CA THR A 110 -0.13 -10.49 -8.42
C THR A 110 0.70 -9.30 -8.87
N HIS A 111 0.87 -9.13 -10.19
CA HIS A 111 1.69 -8.05 -10.74
C HIS A 111 1.16 -6.65 -10.42
N VAL A 112 -0.16 -6.45 -10.50
CA VAL A 112 -0.77 -5.16 -10.14
C VAL A 112 -0.62 -4.88 -8.64
N THR A 113 -0.71 -5.91 -7.80
CA THR A 113 -0.47 -5.75 -6.35
C THR A 113 0.98 -5.36 -6.07
N ASP A 114 1.94 -5.95 -6.78
CA ASP A 114 3.35 -5.63 -6.62
C ASP A 114 3.69 -4.21 -7.09
N VAL A 115 3.18 -3.79 -8.24
CA VAL A 115 3.42 -2.42 -8.73
C VAL A 115 2.79 -1.37 -7.81
N ILE A 116 1.58 -1.63 -7.28
CA ILE A 116 0.94 -0.74 -6.29
C ILE A 116 1.78 -0.67 -5.02
N ARG A 117 2.27 -1.81 -4.52
CA ARG A 117 3.08 -1.83 -3.29
C ARG A 117 4.37 -1.03 -3.45
N LEU A 118 5.06 -1.19 -4.57
CA LEU A 118 6.28 -0.44 -4.85
C LEU A 118 5.98 1.06 -4.98
N ALA A 119 4.89 1.43 -5.65
CA ALA A 119 4.50 2.82 -5.80
C ALA A 119 4.09 3.50 -4.49
N LEU A 120 3.46 2.77 -3.56
CA LEU A 120 3.10 3.29 -2.24
C LEU A 120 4.30 3.51 -1.31
N LEU A 121 5.43 2.89 -1.62
CA LEU A 121 6.68 2.98 -0.85
C LEU A 121 7.69 3.96 -1.46
N PHE A 122 7.44 4.44 -2.69
CA PHE A 122 8.27 5.40 -3.40
C PHE A 122 7.94 6.83 -2.95
#